data_AF-A0A8S4QRM1-F1
#
_entry.id   AF-A0A8S4QRM1-F1
#
_cell.length_a   1.000
_cell.length_b   1.000
_cell.length_c   1.000
_cell.angle_alpha   90.00
_cell.angle_beta   90.00
_cell.angle_gamma   90.00
#
_symmetry.space_group_name_H-M   'P 1'
#
loop_
_entity.id
_entity.type
_entity.pdbx_description
1 polymer ?
#
loop_
_entity_poly.entity_id
_entity_poly.type
_entity_poly.pdbx_seq_one_letter_code
_entity_poly.pdbx_strand_id
1 'polypeptide(L)'
;DGVQRAVIFSQYPQYSCATTGSSLNAIADFYKNRQLPNIKFSLIERWATNRLLAQVFAERIREKLELFDRRIRDQVLIMFTAHSLPLKPLVPGGPAISGSGSGYGNGGARGVKNLRQRF
;
A
#
# COMPACT_ATOMS: atom_id res chain seq x y z
N ASP A 1 21.29 18.61 -11.20
CA ASP A 1 21.03 17.24 -11.70
C ASP A 1 20.51 17.17 -13.14
N GLY A 2 19.91 18.22 -13.72
CA GLY A 2 19.51 18.18 -15.14
C GLY A 2 18.43 17.14 -15.46
N VAL A 3 17.64 16.75 -14.46
CA VAL A 3 16.59 15.73 -14.59
C VAL A 3 15.53 16.22 -15.59
N GLN A 4 15.17 15.36 -16.53
CA GLN A 4 14.10 15.62 -17.52
C GLN A 4 12.79 14.89 -17.18
N ARG A 5 12.88 13.77 -16.46
CA ARG A 5 11.75 12.95 -16.03
C ARG A 5 11.96 12.43 -14.62
N ALA A 6 10.96 12.58 -13.78
CA ALA A 6 10.95 12.06 -12.41
C ALA A 6 9.78 11.09 -12.22
N VAL A 7 10.05 9.97 -11.53
CA VAL A 7 9.03 9.01 -11.10
C VAL A 7 8.90 9.14 -9.59
N ILE A 8 7.73 9.56 -9.12
CA ILE A 8 7.36 9.48 -7.72
C ILE A 8 6.94 8.02 -7.50
N PHE A 9 7.81 7.24 -6.87
CA PHE A 9 7.56 5.82 -6.62
C PHE A 9 7.37 5.57 -5.12
N SER A 10 6.11 5.43 -4.72
CA SER A 10 5.78 5.07 -3.34
C SER A 10 6.36 3.72 -2.99
N GLN A 11 7.08 3.62 -1.86
CA GLN A 11 7.60 2.36 -1.35
C GLN A 11 6.55 1.55 -0.58
N TYR A 12 5.31 2.05 -0.49
CA TYR A 12 4.19 1.33 0.08
C TYR A 12 3.45 0.56 -1.03
N PRO A 13 3.47 -0.78 -1.05
CA PRO A 13 2.74 -1.54 -2.08
C PRO A 13 1.23 -1.30 -2.02
N GLN A 14 0.69 -1.21 -0.81
CA GLN A 14 -0.69 -0.84 -0.52
C GLN A 14 -0.80 0.66 -0.28
N TYR A 15 -1.69 1.32 -1.02
CA TYR A 15 -1.98 2.73 -0.81
C TYR A 15 -2.74 2.96 0.50
N SER A 16 -2.32 3.97 1.26
CA SER A 16 -3.11 4.57 2.34
C SER A 16 -2.93 6.09 2.32
N CYS A 17 -3.96 6.82 2.71
CA CYS A 17 -3.89 8.27 2.87
C CYS A 17 -2.84 8.68 3.91
N ALA A 18 -2.62 7.84 4.93
CA ALA A 18 -1.66 8.14 5.99
C ALA A 18 -0.19 7.99 5.56
N THR A 19 0.10 7.30 4.44
CA THR A 19 1.46 6.99 3.97
C THR A 19 1.73 7.57 2.59
N THR A 20 1.27 6.94 1.51
CA THR A 20 1.46 7.46 0.15
C THR A 20 0.77 8.81 0.00
N GLY A 21 -0.46 8.96 0.49
CA GLY A 21 -1.21 10.21 0.39
C GLY A 21 -0.53 11.38 1.10
N SER A 22 -0.06 11.19 2.33
CA SER A 22 0.67 12.22 3.07
C SER A 22 1.99 12.61 2.38
N SER A 23 2.69 11.65 1.77
CA SER A 23 3.90 11.91 0.99
C SER A 23 3.61 12.75 -0.26
N LEU A 24 2.50 12.47 -0.96
CA LEU A 24 2.07 13.25 -2.13
C LEU A 24 1.66 14.67 -1.73
N ASN A 25 0.98 14.83 -0.60
CA ASN A 25 0.65 16.15 -0.06
C ASN A 25 1.91 16.95 0.24
N ALA A 26 2.95 16.33 0.83
CA ALA A 26 4.21 17.03 1.08
C ALA A 26 4.89 17.52 -0.21
N ILE A 27 4.81 16.75 -1.30
CA ILE A 27 5.30 17.17 -2.62
C ILE A 27 4.46 18.34 -3.17
N ALA A 28 3.13 18.26 -3.05
CA ALA A 28 2.24 19.34 -3.48
C ALA A 28 2.48 20.63 -2.68
N ASP A 29 2.61 20.54 -1.36
CA ASP A 29 2.90 21.66 -0.47
C ASP A 29 4.26 22.29 -0.78
N PHE A 30 5.26 21.48 -1.10
CA PHE A 30 6.59 21.96 -1.52
C PHE A 30 6.52 22.85 -2.77
N TYR A 31 5.65 22.51 -3.74
CA TYR A 31 5.52 23.28 -4.98
C TYR A 31 4.41 24.34 -4.96
N LYS A 32 3.59 24.40 -3.90
CA LYS A 32 2.45 25.31 -3.80
C LYS A 32 2.78 26.77 -4.09
N ASN A 33 3.94 27.25 -3.62
CA ASN A 33 4.41 28.63 -3.79
C ASN A 33 5.73 28.71 -4.59
N ARG A 34 6.02 27.69 -5.41
CA ARG A 34 7.27 27.61 -6.19
C ARG A 34 6.95 27.37 -7.66
N GLN A 35 7.84 27.82 -8.53
CA GLN A 35 7.72 27.48 -9.94
C GLN A 35 7.96 25.98 -10.12
N LEU A 36 7.07 25.33 -10.85
CA LEU A 36 7.27 23.93 -11.21
C LEU A 36 8.50 23.81 -12.11
N PRO A 37 9.38 22.83 -11.86
CA PRO A 37 10.53 22.62 -12.71
C PRO A 37 10.05 22.06 -14.07
N ASN A 38 10.84 22.27 -15.11
CA ASN A 38 10.58 21.68 -16.43
C ASN A 38 10.95 20.17 -16.43
N ILE A 39 10.24 19.40 -15.60
CA ILE A 39 10.43 17.96 -15.40
C ILE A 39 9.11 17.27 -15.68
N LYS A 40 9.16 16.20 -16.48
CA LYS A 40 8.01 15.31 -16.67
C LYS A 40 7.85 14.40 -15.45
N PHE A 41 6.84 14.65 -14.63
CA PHE A 41 6.51 13.78 -13.49
C PHE A 41 5.65 12.59 -13.92
N SER A 42 5.81 11.47 -13.21
CA SER A 42 4.93 10.31 -13.27
C SER A 42 4.86 9.66 -11.90
N LEU A 43 3.81 8.88 -11.63
CA LEU A 43 3.50 8.37 -10.30
C LEU A 43 3.26 6.86 -10.33
N ILE A 44 3.87 6.15 -9.39
CA ILE A 44 3.54 4.78 -9.01
C ILE A 44 3.14 4.81 -7.54
N GLU A 45 1.84 4.89 -7.27
CA GLU A 45 1.30 5.07 -5.91
C GLU A 45 0.88 3.76 -5.22
N ARG A 46 0.67 2.68 -5.99
CA ARG A 46 0.24 1.37 -5.51
C ARG A 46 0.72 0.26 -6.44
N TRP A 47 1.10 -0.87 -5.86
CA TRP A 47 1.69 -2.00 -6.59
C TRP A 47 1.58 -3.33 -5.81
N ALA A 48 0.59 -3.45 -4.92
CA ALA A 48 0.36 -4.62 -4.07
C ALA A 48 0.17 -5.95 -4.83
N THR A 49 -0.31 -5.90 -6.07
CA THR A 49 -0.55 -7.09 -6.92
C THR A 49 0.63 -7.43 -7.83
N ASN A 50 1.78 -6.78 -7.64
CA ASN A 50 2.98 -7.09 -8.42
C ASN A 50 3.40 -8.56 -8.20
N ARG A 51 3.58 -9.30 -9.30
CA ARG A 51 3.91 -10.74 -9.26
C ARG A 51 5.24 -11.02 -8.57
N LEU A 52 6.24 -10.17 -8.77
CA LEU A 52 7.55 -10.32 -8.16
C LEU A 52 7.50 -10.04 -6.65
N LEU A 53 6.68 -9.08 -6.22
CA LEU A 53 6.43 -8.86 -4.78
C LEU A 53 5.83 -10.11 -4.11
N ALA A 54 4.80 -10.69 -4.72
CA ALA A 54 4.18 -11.93 -4.22
C ALA A 54 5.17 -13.10 -4.22
N GLN A 55 6.00 -13.21 -5.26
CA GLN A 55 7.04 -14.23 -5.35
C GLN A 55 8.06 -14.10 -4.22
N VAL A 56 8.58 -12.89 -3.97
CA VAL A 56 9.54 -12.65 -2.87
C VAL A 56 8.92 -13.01 -1.52
N PHE A 57 7.66 -12.62 -1.25
CA PHE A 57 6.99 -13.04 -0.01
C PHE A 57 6.86 -14.57 0.09
N ALA A 58 6.46 -15.23 -0.99
CA ALA A 58 6.32 -16.68 -1.00
C ALA A 58 7.66 -17.40 -0.76
N GLU A 59 8.75 -16.94 -1.39
CA GLU A 59 10.10 -17.48 -1.19
C GLU A 59 10.56 -17.30 0.25
N ARG A 60 10.43 -16.09 0.82
CA ARG A 60 10.79 -15.81 2.22
C ARG A 60 9.97 -16.63 3.21
N ILE A 61 8.68 -16.83 2.96
CA ILE A 61 7.83 -17.70 3.79
C ILE A 61 8.32 -19.15 3.74
N ARG A 62 8.57 -19.69 2.53
CA ARG A 62 9.08 -21.06 2.38
C ARG A 62 10.40 -21.27 3.10
N GLU A 63 11.34 -20.33 2.97
CA GLU A 63 12.62 -20.39 3.68
C GLU A 63 12.47 -20.44 5.20
N LYS A 64 11.47 -19.75 5.76
CA LYS A 64 11.20 -19.81 7.21
C LYS A 64 10.47 -21.08 7.61
N LEU A 65 9.62 -21.65 6.75
CA LEU A 65 8.99 -22.94 7.00
C LEU A 65 10.01 -24.09 7.02
N GLU A 66 11.12 -23.99 6.28
CA GLU A 66 12.18 -25.00 6.30
C GLU A 66 12.84 -25.17 7.69
N LEU A 67 12.76 -24.16 8.56
CA LEU A 67 13.29 -24.21 9.92
C LEU A 67 12.46 -25.10 10.86
N PHE A 68 11.22 -25.43 10.50
CA PHE A 68 10.37 -26.33 11.27
C PHE A 68 10.57 -27.79 10.84
N ASP A 69 10.33 -28.73 11.76
CA ASP A 69 10.33 -30.16 11.44
C ASP A 69 9.30 -30.47 10.35
N ARG A 70 9.71 -31.25 9.34
CA ARG A 70 8.89 -31.60 8.18
C ARG A 70 7.49 -32.13 8.56
N ARG A 71 7.34 -32.83 9.69
CA ARG A 71 6.08 -33.42 10.15
C ARG A 71 5.04 -32.39 10.58
N ILE A 72 5.46 -31.17 10.95
CA ILE A 72 4.57 -30.11 11.45
C ILE A 72 4.44 -28.92 10.50
N ARG A 73 5.23 -28.84 9.43
CA ARG A 73 5.26 -27.67 8.51
C ARG A 73 3.88 -27.30 7.97
N ASP A 74 3.07 -28.29 7.60
CA ASP A 74 1.71 -28.08 7.07
C ASP A 74 0.69 -27.64 8.14
N GLN A 75 1.09 -27.68 9.41
CA GLN A 75 0.27 -27.25 10.55
C GLN A 75 0.69 -25.86 11.06
N VAL A 76 1.75 -25.28 10.52
CA VAL A 76 2.25 -23.96 10.93
C VAL A 76 1.24 -22.88 10.49
N LEU A 77 0.76 -22.10 11.46
CA LEU A 77 -0.09 -20.94 11.20
C LEU A 77 0.77 -19.78 10.65
N ILE A 78 0.43 -19.30 9.46
CA ILE A 78 1.04 -18.10 8.88
C ILE A 78 0.15 -16.90 9.24
N MET A 79 0.64 -16.03 10.12
CA MET A 79 -0.04 -14.80 10.51
C MET A 79 0.56 -13.60 9.78
N PHE A 80 -0.19 -13.02 8.84
CA PHE A 80 0.17 -11.75 8.21
C PHE A 80 -0.21 -10.59 9.13
N THR A 81 0.78 -9.81 9.53
CA THR A 81 0.56 -8.58 10.29
C THR A 81 0.79 -7.37 9.40
N ALA A 82 -0.02 -6.33 9.58
CA ALA A 82 0.11 -5.05 8.90
C ALA A 82 -0.11 -3.93 9.91
N HIS A 83 0.44 -2.75 9.63
CA HIS A 83 0.24 -1.59 10.49
C HIS A 83 -1.23 -1.18 10.49
N SER A 84 -1.85 -1.14 11.67
CA SER A 84 -3.23 -0.70 11.84
C SER A 84 -3.40 0.74 11.38
N LEU A 85 -4.52 1.03 10.72
CA LEU A 85 -4.94 2.41 10.46
C LEU A 85 -5.95 2.82 11.54
N PRO A 86 -5.87 4.05 12.07
CA PRO A 86 -6.87 4.53 13.04
C PRO A 86 -8.25 4.52 12.40
N LEU A 87 -9.23 3.94 13.10
CA LEU A 87 -10.64 3.95 12.71
C LEU A 87 -11.18 5.38 12.81
N LYS A 88 -11.06 6.18 11.75
CA LYS A 88 -11.92 7.38 11.62
C LYS A 88 -13.28 6.92 11.12
N PRO A 89 -14.39 7.31 11.78
CA PRO A 89 -15.72 6.99 11.28
C PRO A 89 -15.93 7.65 9.92
N LEU A 90 -16.24 6.85 8.90
CA LEU A 90 -16.89 7.35 7.69
C LEU A 90 -18.34 7.65 8.08
N VAL A 91 -18.67 8.93 8.29
CA VAL A 91 -20.07 9.35 8.54
C VAL A 91 -20.77 9.50 7.18
N PRO A 92 -21.84 8.74 6.88
CA PRO A 92 -22.67 8.98 5.72
C PRO A 92 -23.65 10.14 6.02
N GLY A 93 -23.53 11.27 5.31
CA GLY A 93 -24.67 12.19 5.10
C GLY A 93 -24.72 13.56 5.79
N GLY A 94 -23.60 14.24 6.06
CA GLY A 94 -23.63 15.66 6.52
C GLY A 94 -22.82 16.59 5.61
N PRO A 95 -23.29 17.81 5.26
CA PRO A 95 -22.53 18.72 4.42
C PRO A 95 -21.58 19.58 5.25
N ALA A 96 -20.38 19.87 4.71
CA ALA A 96 -19.89 21.25 4.60
C ALA A 96 -18.56 21.34 3.81
N ILE A 97 -18.53 22.37 2.96
CA ILE A 97 -17.42 23.19 2.45
C ILE A 97 -16.39 22.63 1.45
N SER A 98 -16.23 23.44 0.39
CA SER A 98 -15.55 23.26 -0.87
C SER A 98 -14.04 23.07 -0.77
N GLY A 99 -13.56 21.99 -1.39
CA GLY A 99 -12.15 21.73 -1.68
C GLY A 99 -12.01 20.35 -2.32
N SER A 100 -12.32 20.26 -3.63
CA SER A 100 -12.04 19.18 -4.59
C SER A 100 -11.20 18.00 -4.06
N GLY A 101 -11.63 16.73 -4.00
CA GLY A 101 -12.60 15.99 -4.79
C GLY A 101 -11.92 14.72 -5.35
N SER A 102 -12.56 13.56 -5.17
CA SER A 102 -12.20 12.18 -5.63
C SER A 102 -11.46 11.34 -4.57
N GLY A 103 -11.94 10.19 -4.07
CA GLY A 103 -13.08 9.36 -4.39
C GLY A 103 -12.75 7.90 -4.01
N TYR A 104 -13.76 7.16 -3.55
CA TYR A 104 -13.88 5.68 -3.51
C TYR A 104 -13.34 4.87 -2.33
N GLY A 105 -14.26 4.06 -1.78
CA GLY A 105 -14.08 2.61 -1.76
C GLY A 105 -14.10 1.96 -0.38
N ASN A 106 -15.29 1.57 0.07
CA ASN A 106 -15.51 0.71 1.22
C ASN A 106 -14.90 -0.69 0.96
N GLY A 107 -14.12 -1.21 1.90
CA GLY A 107 -13.43 -2.48 1.79
C GLY A 107 -12.84 -2.92 3.13
N GLY A 108 -13.70 -3.17 4.12
CA GLY A 108 -13.29 -3.75 5.39
C GLY A 108 -12.66 -5.13 5.19
N ALA A 109 -11.36 -5.24 5.40
CA ALA A 109 -10.66 -6.52 5.42
C ALA A 109 -10.82 -7.18 6.80
N ARG A 110 -11.94 -7.87 7.03
CA ARG A 110 -11.95 -9.04 7.91
C ARG A 110 -11.61 -10.25 7.05
N GLY A 111 -10.38 -10.74 7.19
CA GLY A 111 -9.89 -11.88 6.43
C GLY A 111 -9.17 -12.88 7.33
N VAL A 112 -9.92 -13.69 8.08
CA VAL A 112 -9.45 -15.05 8.39
C VAL A 112 -9.80 -15.88 7.16
N LYS A 113 -8.86 -16.00 6.20
CA LYS A 113 -9.00 -16.92 5.09
C LYS A 113 -8.20 -18.18 5.41
N ASN A 114 -8.92 -19.23 5.75
CA ASN A 114 -8.37 -20.58 5.86
C ASN A 114 -8.04 -21.03 4.43
N LEU A 115 -6.75 -21.00 4.06
CA LEU A 115 -6.30 -21.42 2.73
C LEU A 115 -6.14 -22.94 2.71
N ARG A 116 -7.26 -23.68 2.77
CA ARG A 116 -7.29 -25.06 2.30
C ARG A 116 -7.77 -25.06 0.86
N GLN A 117 -6.94 -25.67 0.01
CA GLN A 117 -7.10 -25.85 -1.45
C GLN A 117 -6.87 -24.61 -2.31
N ARG A 118 -5.60 -24.41 -2.69
CA ARG A 118 -5.12 -24.28 -4.08
C ARG A 118 -3.65 -23.88 -4.03
N PHE A 119 -2.80 -24.89 -3.88
CA PHE A 119 -1.53 -25.06 -4.59
C PHE A 119 -1.33 -26.58 -4.75
#